data_AF-A0A972EZW2-F1
#
_entry.id   AF-A0A972EZW2-F1
#
_cell.length_a   1.000
_cell.length_b   1.000
_cell.length_c   1.000
_cell.angle_alpha   90.00
_cell.angle_beta   90.00
_cell.angle_gamma   90.00
#
_symmetry.space_group_name_H-M   'P 1'
#
loop_
_entity.id
_entity.type
_entity.pdbx_description
1 polymer ?
#
loop_
_entity_poly.entity_id
_entity_poly.type
_entity_poly.pdbx_seq_one_letter_code
_entity_poly.pdbx_strand_id
1 'polypeptide(L)'
;MEMPKTLPSVARIARYTIFDEVRQKSFIAMFAVCALCVFLVRGCYHGDYMVNGQYLDAGTIVRAVSKVVFHIIGAGAMVVAGLFSMRIFSRDRSDGTQSCILSKAISRRQYVAGKVFGVWMVSLLFMSVLHGIVFLVTSISVGDFMPGYLAASLICSVNLLFVVLAVLLLSLLMPDIVAFLCVLGVGVAGFVADGIAAASHSQMAQAMMR
;
A
#
# COMPACT_ATOMS: atom_id res chain seq x y z
N MET A 1 -9.34 39.11 14.49
CA MET A 1 -8.45 38.10 13.89
C MET A 1 -8.84 36.75 14.50
N GLU A 2 -9.73 36.02 13.83
CA GLU A 2 -10.24 34.75 14.33
C GLU A 2 -9.12 33.70 14.29
N MET A 3 -8.76 33.16 15.45
CA MET A 3 -7.80 32.04 15.49
C MET A 3 -8.46 30.81 14.85
N PRO A 4 -7.83 30.17 13.85
CA PRO A 4 -8.39 28.99 13.24
C PRO A 4 -8.46 27.87 14.27
N LYS A 5 -9.64 27.23 14.35
CA LYS A 5 -9.98 26.08 15.21
C LYS A 5 -8.77 25.15 15.37
N THR A 6 -8.33 24.98 16.61
CA THR A 6 -7.19 24.15 16.97
C THR A 6 -7.39 22.73 16.47
N LEU A 7 -6.70 22.34 15.39
CA LEU A 7 -6.63 20.94 14.97
C LEU A 7 -6.22 20.09 16.18
N PRO A 8 -6.89 18.93 16.41
CA PRO A 8 -6.53 18.04 17.52
C PRO A 8 -5.04 17.66 17.40
N SER A 9 -4.37 17.48 18.54
CA SER A 9 -2.92 17.23 18.61
C SER A 9 -2.46 16.09 17.69
N VAL A 10 -3.28 15.03 17.58
CA VAL A 10 -3.08 13.89 16.68
C VAL A 10 -3.03 14.31 15.21
N ALA A 11 -4.00 15.10 14.74
CA ALA A 11 -4.07 15.54 13.34
C ALA A 11 -2.89 16.45 12.98
N ARG A 12 -2.41 17.24 13.93
CA ARG A 12 -1.21 18.08 13.74
C ARG A 12 0.04 17.23 13.56
N ILE A 13 0.25 16.22 14.40
CA ILE A 13 1.38 15.28 14.30
C ILE A 13 1.32 14.49 13.00
N ALA A 14 0.13 13.99 12.63
CA ALA A 14 -0.07 13.28 11.38
C ALA A 14 0.25 14.16 10.17
N ARG A 15 -0.22 15.41 10.15
CA ARG A 15 0.09 16.38 9.09
C ARG A 15 1.59 16.57 8.93
N TYR A 16 2.32 16.80 10.03
CA TYR A 16 3.78 16.93 9.97
C TYR A 16 4.44 15.68 9.40
N THR A 17 4.00 14.50 9.84
CA THR A 17 4.50 13.21 9.32
C THR A 17 4.27 13.08 7.82
N ILE A 18 3.07 13.43 7.33
CA ILE A 18 2.74 13.39 5.90
C ILE A 18 3.65 14.34 5.11
N PHE A 19 3.79 15.59 5.56
CA PHE A 19 4.63 16.57 4.86
C PHE A 19 6.10 16.18 4.84
N ASP A 20 6.58 15.57 5.92
CA ASP A 20 7.95 15.14 6.03
C ASP A 20 8.26 14.00 5.05
N GLU A 21 7.41 12.96 5.00
CA GLU A 21 7.59 11.83 4.07
C GLU A 21 7.42 12.25 2.60
N VAL A 22 6.39 13.02 2.27
CA VAL A 22 6.12 13.46 0.87
C VAL A 22 7.21 14.37 0.33
N ARG A 23 7.92 15.11 1.19
CA ARG A 23 9.05 15.97 0.77
C ARG A 23 10.34 15.20 0.54
N GLN A 24 10.43 13.94 0.94
CA GLN A 24 11.63 13.15 0.68
C GLN A 24 11.79 12.92 -0.82
N LYS A 25 12.99 13.23 -1.34
CA LYS A 25 13.31 13.04 -2.77
C LYS A 25 13.15 11.58 -3.19
N SER A 26 13.47 10.64 -2.30
CA SER A 26 13.27 9.21 -2.49
C SER A 26 11.81 8.84 -2.70
N PHE A 27 10.90 9.39 -1.88
CA PHE A 27 9.45 9.18 -2.01
C PHE A 27 8.95 9.65 -3.38
N ILE A 28 9.31 10.87 -3.76
CA ILE A 28 8.89 11.47 -5.03
C ILE A 28 9.42 10.66 -6.22
N ALA A 29 10.70 10.28 -6.20
CA ALA A 29 11.31 9.49 -7.26
C ALA A 29 10.66 8.11 -7.39
N MET A 30 10.46 7.41 -6.28
CA MET A 30 9.79 6.11 -6.25
C MET A 30 8.36 6.21 -6.78
N PHE A 31 7.60 7.21 -6.33
CA PHE A 31 6.23 7.44 -6.81
C PHE A 31 6.18 7.69 -8.32
N ALA A 32 7.06 8.54 -8.83
CA ALA A 32 7.15 8.83 -10.26
C ALA A 32 7.47 7.56 -11.08
N VAL A 33 8.43 6.74 -10.63
CA VAL A 33 8.78 5.48 -11.28
C VAL A 33 7.61 4.50 -11.25
N CYS A 34 6.96 4.30 -10.09
CA CYS A 34 5.80 3.42 -9.99
C CYS A 34 4.65 3.89 -10.89
N ALA A 35 4.35 5.19 -10.91
CA ALA A 35 3.30 5.74 -11.78
C ALA A 35 3.63 5.54 -13.27
N LEU A 36 4.89 5.73 -13.66
CA LEU A 36 5.36 5.47 -15.02
C LEU A 36 5.20 3.99 -15.38
N CYS A 37 5.67 3.07 -14.53
CA CYS A 37 5.53 1.63 -14.75
C CYS A 37 4.06 1.23 -14.93
N VAL A 38 3.16 1.73 -14.07
CA VAL A 38 1.72 1.47 -14.17
C VAL A 38 1.14 2.03 -15.47
N PHE A 39 1.58 3.20 -15.93
CA PHE A 39 1.13 3.76 -17.19
C PHE A 39 1.58 2.92 -18.41
N LEU A 40 2.80 2.40 -18.37
CA LEU A 40 3.35 1.54 -19.42
C LEU A 40 2.61 0.20 -19.57
N VAL A 41 1.96 -0.30 -18.51
CA VAL A 41 1.10 -1.50 -18.55
C VAL A 41 -0.02 -1.37 -19.58
N ARG A 42 -0.45 -0.15 -19.93
CA ARG A 42 -1.46 0.06 -20.99
C ARG A 42 -1.08 -0.61 -22.32
N GLY A 43 0.22 -0.74 -22.61
CA GLY A 43 0.69 -1.47 -23.79
C GLY A 43 0.27 -2.94 -23.81
N CYS A 44 0.07 -3.56 -22.65
CA CYS A 44 -0.35 -4.96 -22.53
C CYS A 44 -1.84 -5.19 -22.83
N TYR A 45 -2.64 -4.13 -22.97
CA TYR A 45 -4.10 -4.22 -23.12
C TYR A 45 -4.59 -4.49 -24.55
N HIS A 46 -3.74 -4.26 -25.57
CA HIS A 46 -4.12 -4.34 -26.99
C HIS A 46 -3.44 -5.50 -27.74
N GLY A 47 -3.10 -6.59 -27.04
CA GLY A 47 -2.46 -7.77 -27.66
C GLY A 47 -3.48 -8.83 -28.10
N ASP A 48 -3.21 -9.51 -29.20
CA ASP A 48 -3.94 -10.71 -29.62
C ASP A 48 -3.38 -11.91 -28.84
N TYR A 49 -4.05 -12.30 -27.76
CA TYR A 49 -3.65 -13.43 -26.93
C TYR A 49 -4.46 -14.67 -27.30
N MET A 50 -3.78 -15.76 -27.62
CA MET A 50 -4.39 -17.06 -27.88
C MET A 50 -4.12 -18.00 -26.69
N VAL A 51 -5.17 -18.54 -26.10
CA VAL A 51 -5.07 -19.55 -25.03
C VAL A 51 -5.89 -20.77 -25.46
N ASN A 52 -5.26 -21.96 -25.42
CA ASN A 52 -5.88 -23.21 -25.89
C ASN A 52 -6.45 -23.14 -27.33
N GLY A 53 -5.79 -22.39 -28.23
CA GLY A 53 -6.23 -22.24 -29.63
C GLY A 53 -7.42 -21.29 -29.84
N GLN A 54 -7.93 -20.65 -28.79
CA GLN A 54 -8.97 -19.63 -28.89
C GLN A 54 -8.40 -18.24 -28.61
N TYR A 55 -8.77 -17.26 -29.44
CA TYR A 55 -8.46 -15.86 -29.19
C TYR A 55 -9.28 -15.36 -28.00
N LEU A 56 -8.60 -14.74 -27.04
CA LEU A 56 -9.24 -14.14 -25.88
C LEU A 56 -9.84 -12.79 -26.24
N ASP A 57 -11.05 -12.54 -25.73
CA ASP A 57 -11.67 -11.23 -25.81
C ASP A 57 -10.81 -10.17 -25.10
N ALA A 58 -10.64 -9.01 -25.75
CA ALA A 58 -9.83 -7.89 -25.26
C ALA A 58 -10.29 -7.42 -23.87
N GLY A 59 -11.60 -7.40 -23.62
CA GLY A 59 -12.16 -7.04 -22.32
C GLY A 59 -11.73 -8.02 -21.21
N THR A 60 -11.66 -9.31 -21.52
CA THR A 60 -11.20 -10.34 -20.59
C THR A 60 -9.72 -10.18 -20.25
N ILE A 61 -8.88 -9.91 -21.25
CA ILE A 61 -7.44 -9.66 -21.08
C ILE A 61 -7.22 -8.43 -20.21
N VAL A 62 -7.87 -7.31 -20.54
CA VAL A 62 -7.74 -6.05 -19.78
C VAL A 62 -8.13 -6.25 -18.31
N ARG A 63 -9.22 -6.98 -18.04
CA ARG A 63 -9.65 -7.31 -16.67
C ARG A 63 -8.66 -8.22 -15.94
N ALA A 64 -8.08 -9.19 -16.62
CA ALA A 64 -7.09 -10.09 -16.01
C ALA A 64 -5.79 -9.34 -15.66
N VAL A 65 -5.22 -8.60 -16.61
CA VAL A 65 -3.98 -7.84 -16.41
C VAL A 65 -4.16 -6.77 -15.34
N SER A 66 -5.27 -6.01 -15.39
CA SER A 66 -5.56 -4.97 -14.38
C SER A 66 -5.69 -5.54 -12.96
N LYS A 67 -6.32 -6.70 -12.78
CA LYS A 67 -6.38 -7.39 -11.47
C LYS A 67 -4.99 -7.76 -10.95
N VAL A 68 -4.14 -8.34 -11.81
CA VAL A 68 -2.77 -8.72 -11.42
C VAL A 68 -1.97 -7.48 -11.01
N VAL A 69 -2.02 -6.42 -11.81
CA VAL A 69 -1.32 -5.17 -11.52
C VAL A 69 -1.85 -4.52 -10.24
N PHE A 70 -3.15 -4.59 -9.98
CA PHE A 70 -3.75 -4.11 -8.74
C PHE A 70 -3.18 -4.85 -7.51
N HIS A 71 -3.07 -6.18 -7.56
CA HIS A 71 -2.44 -6.94 -6.47
C HIS A 71 -0.95 -6.62 -6.28
N ILE A 72 -0.21 -6.42 -7.38
CA ILE A 72 1.21 -6.02 -7.32
C ILE A 72 1.35 -4.65 -6.66
N ILE A 73 0.51 -3.69 -7.01
CA ILE A 73 0.50 -2.36 -6.38
C ILE A 73 0.18 -2.48 -4.89
N GLY A 74 -0.84 -3.26 -4.52
CA GLY A 74 -1.18 -3.50 -3.11
C GLY A 74 -0.03 -4.10 -2.31
N ALA A 75 0.63 -5.14 -2.84
CA ALA A 75 1.80 -5.76 -2.23
C ALA A 75 2.98 -4.78 -2.11
N GLY A 76 3.29 -4.05 -3.19
CA GLY A 76 4.35 -3.04 -3.18
C GLY A 76 4.08 -1.91 -2.19
N ALA A 77 2.83 -1.43 -2.10
CA ALA A 77 2.42 -0.41 -1.14
C ALA A 77 2.56 -0.90 0.31
N MET A 78 2.25 -2.18 0.59
CA MET A 78 2.48 -2.77 1.91
C MET A 78 3.97 -2.82 2.28
N VAL A 79 4.85 -3.16 1.34
CA VAL A 79 6.31 -3.09 1.54
C VAL A 79 6.76 -1.67 1.86
N VAL A 80 6.31 -0.70 1.07
CA VAL A 80 6.61 0.73 1.28
C VAL A 80 6.11 1.22 2.64
N ALA A 81 4.89 0.85 3.05
CA ALA A 81 4.33 1.20 4.35
C ALA A 81 5.17 0.61 5.51
N GLY A 82 5.65 -0.63 5.35
CA GLY A 82 6.57 -1.25 6.30
C GLY A 82 7.90 -0.48 6.41
N LEU A 83 8.48 -0.06 5.28
CA LEU A 83 9.72 0.72 5.26
C LEU A 83 9.57 2.10 5.92
N PHE A 84 8.45 2.80 5.72
CA PHE A 84 8.18 4.05 6.44
C PHE A 84 7.97 3.83 7.93
N SER A 85 7.28 2.74 8.28
CA SER A 85 6.98 2.41 9.67
C SER A 85 8.23 2.05 10.47
N MET A 86 9.16 1.28 9.89
CA MET A 86 10.30 0.75 10.65
C MET A 86 11.24 1.86 11.16
N ARG A 87 11.41 2.97 10.42
CA ARG A 87 12.38 4.03 10.77
C ARG A 87 11.80 5.18 11.58
N ILE A 88 10.48 5.23 11.78
CA ILE A 88 9.85 6.48 12.21
C ILE A 88 10.19 6.86 13.66
N PHE A 89 10.26 5.88 14.56
CA PHE A 89 10.58 6.14 15.97
C PHE A 89 12.08 6.23 16.22
N SER A 90 12.89 5.42 15.52
CA SER A 90 14.35 5.50 15.64
C SER A 90 14.88 6.83 15.11
N ARG A 91 14.38 7.31 13.96
CA ARG A 91 14.70 8.63 13.40
C ARG A 91 14.28 9.78 14.32
N ASP A 92 13.06 9.74 14.83
CA ASP A 92 12.59 10.79 15.75
C ASP A 92 13.41 10.85 17.05
N ARG A 93 13.91 9.69 17.51
CA ARG A 93 14.77 9.60 18.70
C ARG A 93 16.18 10.10 18.41
N SER A 94 16.77 9.72 17.27
CA SER A 94 18.12 10.15 16.88
C SER A 94 18.19 11.66 16.66
N ASP A 95 17.14 12.23 16.08
CA ASP A 95 17.10 13.65 15.72
C ASP A 95 16.64 14.53 16.90
N GLY A 96 16.30 13.92 18.04
CA GLY A 96 15.79 14.62 19.24
C GLY A 96 14.38 15.21 19.08
N THR A 97 13.73 15.00 17.93
CA THR A 97 12.39 15.53 17.64
C THR A 97 11.33 14.92 18.55
N GLN A 98 11.50 13.65 18.95
CA GLN A 98 10.64 12.98 19.91
C GLN A 98 10.56 13.77 21.25
N SER A 99 11.70 14.21 21.77
CA SER A 99 11.79 14.96 23.02
C SER A 99 11.17 16.36 22.91
N CYS A 100 11.35 17.02 21.76
CA CYS A 100 10.75 18.33 21.47
C CYS A 100 9.22 18.27 21.35
N ILE A 101 8.66 17.16 20.83
CA ILE A 101 7.21 16.98 20.73
C ILE A 101 6.62 16.64 22.10
N LEU A 102 7.28 15.78 22.88
CA LEU A 102 6.83 15.34 24.21
C LEU A 102 7.01 16.40 25.31
N SER A 103 7.82 17.44 25.09
CA SER A 103 7.91 18.57 26.01
C SER A 103 6.67 19.48 25.98
N LYS A 104 5.83 19.35 24.95
CA LYS A 104 4.51 19.99 24.89
C LYS A 104 3.48 19.14 25.64
N ALA A 105 2.32 19.72 25.97
CA ALA A 105 1.20 19.03 26.62
C ALA A 105 0.52 18.00 25.69
N ILE A 106 1.27 17.00 25.24
CA ILE A 106 0.86 15.93 24.33
C ILE A 106 1.15 14.60 25.01
N SER A 107 0.15 13.73 25.11
CA SER A 107 0.36 12.39 25.67
C SER A 107 1.12 11.48 24.71
N ARG A 108 1.85 10.49 25.24
CA ARG A 108 2.54 9.47 24.42
C ARG A 108 1.58 8.73 23.48
N ARG A 109 0.33 8.47 23.91
CA ARG A 109 -0.71 7.85 23.08
C ARG A 109 -1.10 8.72 21.89
N GLN A 110 -1.27 10.02 22.09
CA GLN A 110 -1.56 10.97 20.99
C GLN A 110 -0.40 11.07 20.00
N TYR A 111 0.84 11.01 20.48
CA TYR A 111 2.02 10.97 19.62
C TYR A 111 2.05 9.71 18.74
N VAL A 112 1.92 8.52 19.34
CA VAL A 112 1.89 7.24 18.60
C VAL A 112 0.73 7.20 17.61
N ALA A 113 -0.47 7.57 18.03
CA ALA A 113 -1.64 7.61 17.15
C ALA A 113 -1.44 8.58 15.97
N GLY A 114 -0.83 9.74 16.21
CA GLY A 114 -0.51 10.71 15.15
C GLY A 114 0.49 10.17 14.14
N LYS A 115 1.53 9.45 14.59
CA LYS A 115 2.51 8.82 13.72
C LYS A 115 1.91 7.68 12.89
N VAL A 116 1.17 6.77 13.53
CA VAL A 116 0.44 5.68 12.86
C VAL A 116 -0.48 6.25 11.78
N PHE A 117 -1.32 7.23 12.14
CA PHE A 117 -2.26 7.84 11.21
C PHE A 117 -1.53 8.56 10.07
N GLY A 118 -0.44 9.27 10.36
CA GLY A 118 0.38 9.93 9.33
C GLY A 118 0.95 8.95 8.30
N VAL A 119 1.62 7.88 8.74
CA VAL A 119 2.21 6.87 7.85
C VAL A 119 1.14 6.12 7.07
N TRP A 120 0.05 5.74 7.74
CA TRP A 120 -1.07 5.08 7.08
C TRP A 120 -1.68 5.97 5.99
N MET A 121 -1.90 7.26 6.26
CA MET A 121 -2.44 8.20 5.27
C MET A 121 -1.50 8.43 4.07
N VAL A 122 -0.19 8.56 4.30
CA VAL A 122 0.80 8.66 3.20
C VAL A 122 0.76 7.40 2.32
N SER A 123 0.77 6.23 2.95
CA SER A 123 0.79 4.95 2.24
C SER A 123 -0.53 4.70 1.51
N LEU A 124 -1.65 5.07 2.12
CA LEU A 124 -2.97 5.05 1.52
C LEU A 124 -3.05 5.97 0.30
N LEU A 125 -2.54 7.20 0.41
CA LEU A 125 -2.49 8.13 -0.72
C LEU A 125 -1.66 7.57 -1.87
N PHE A 126 -0.45 7.07 -1.58
CA PHE A 126 0.44 6.44 -2.54
C PHE A 126 -0.27 5.31 -3.31
N MET A 127 -0.83 4.34 -2.58
CA MET A 127 -1.56 3.20 -3.17
C MET A 127 -2.79 3.66 -3.95
N SER A 128 -3.59 4.56 -3.39
CA SER A 128 -4.86 4.98 -3.99
C SER A 128 -4.66 5.72 -5.30
N VAL A 129 -3.59 6.51 -5.43
CA VAL A 129 -3.28 7.16 -6.70
C VAL A 129 -2.88 6.13 -7.76
N LEU A 130 -2.03 5.15 -7.42
CA LEU A 130 -1.64 4.10 -8.35
C LEU A 130 -2.83 3.22 -8.77
N HIS A 131 -3.65 2.78 -7.81
CA HIS A 131 -4.91 2.09 -8.09
C HIS A 131 -5.88 2.95 -8.91
N GLY A 132 -5.94 4.25 -8.66
CA GLY A 132 -6.75 5.21 -9.42
C GLY A 132 -6.32 5.29 -10.88
N ILE A 133 -5.01 5.26 -11.16
CA ILE A 133 -4.48 5.21 -12.54
C ILE A 133 -4.92 3.90 -13.21
N VAL A 134 -4.74 2.74 -12.56
CA VAL A 134 -5.17 1.44 -13.11
C VAL A 134 -6.67 1.45 -13.38
N PHE A 135 -7.47 1.94 -12.43
CA PHE A 135 -8.91 2.06 -12.53
C PHE A 135 -9.32 2.91 -13.73
N LEU A 136 -8.69 4.08 -13.92
CA LEU A 136 -9.00 4.98 -15.02
C LEU A 136 -8.64 4.35 -16.38
N VAL A 137 -7.42 3.80 -16.51
CA VAL A 137 -6.97 3.17 -17.76
C VAL A 137 -7.85 1.97 -18.11
N THR A 138 -8.22 1.15 -17.12
CA THR A 138 -9.08 -0.02 -17.31
C THR A 138 -10.49 0.39 -17.72
N SER A 139 -11.08 1.39 -17.04
CA SER A 139 -12.44 1.86 -17.36
C SER A 139 -12.51 2.46 -18.77
N ILE A 140 -11.49 3.21 -19.19
CA ILE A 140 -11.41 3.74 -20.56
C ILE A 140 -11.26 2.62 -21.59
N SER A 141 -10.48 1.58 -21.26
CA SER A 141 -10.18 0.50 -22.22
C SER A 141 -11.35 -0.49 -22.39
N VAL A 142 -12.12 -0.73 -21.33
CA VAL A 142 -13.30 -1.61 -21.37
C VAL A 142 -14.57 -0.85 -21.74
N GLY A 143 -14.61 0.47 -21.52
CA GLY A 143 -15.82 1.28 -21.72
C GLY A 143 -16.82 1.24 -20.57
N ASP A 144 -16.50 0.53 -19.48
CA ASP A 144 -17.36 0.33 -18.31
C ASP A 144 -16.76 0.93 -17.04
N PHE A 145 -17.62 1.51 -16.20
CA PHE A 145 -17.24 2.00 -14.88
C PHE A 145 -17.25 0.85 -13.85
N MET A 146 -16.09 0.47 -13.32
CA MET A 146 -15.93 -0.69 -12.43
C MET A 146 -15.62 -0.28 -10.96
N PRO A 147 -16.61 0.18 -10.17
CA PRO A 147 -16.38 0.70 -8.81
C PRO A 147 -15.80 -0.33 -7.84
N GLY A 148 -15.86 -1.62 -8.18
CA GLY A 148 -15.25 -2.71 -7.41
C GLY A 148 -13.75 -2.48 -7.14
N TYR A 149 -13.02 -1.83 -8.05
CA TYR A 149 -11.61 -1.49 -7.82
C TYR A 149 -11.42 -0.46 -6.70
N LEU A 150 -12.32 0.53 -6.59
CA LEU A 150 -12.26 1.51 -5.52
C LEU A 150 -12.59 0.88 -4.16
N ALA A 151 -13.61 0.01 -4.13
CA ALA A 151 -13.95 -0.75 -2.92
C ALA A 151 -12.80 -1.68 -2.50
N ALA A 152 -12.19 -2.40 -3.44
CA ALA A 152 -11.03 -3.23 -3.18
C ALA A 152 -9.84 -2.42 -2.65
N SER A 153 -9.63 -1.20 -3.16
CA SER A 153 -8.57 -0.29 -2.69
C SER A 153 -8.81 0.13 -1.23
N LEU A 154 -10.05 0.45 -0.88
CA LEU A 154 -10.43 0.78 0.51
C LEU A 154 -10.25 -0.41 1.44
N ILE A 155 -10.62 -1.62 1.03
CA ILE A 155 -10.39 -2.84 1.83
C ILE A 155 -8.87 -3.09 1.99
N CYS A 156 -8.10 -2.92 0.91
CA CYS A 156 -6.64 -3.04 0.95
C CYS A 156 -5.99 -2.01 1.90
N SER A 157 -6.62 -0.86 2.15
CA SER A 157 -6.13 0.12 3.13
C SER A 157 -6.10 -0.41 4.57
N VAL A 158 -6.95 -1.39 4.89
CA VAL A 158 -6.96 -2.04 6.21
C VAL A 158 -5.72 -2.93 6.36
N ASN A 159 -5.33 -3.64 5.30
CA ASN A 159 -4.08 -4.43 5.29
C ASN A 159 -2.85 -3.52 5.44
N LEU A 160 -2.86 -2.37 4.78
CA LEU A 160 -1.85 -1.33 4.98
C LEU A 160 -1.76 -0.88 6.45
N LEU A 161 -2.91 -0.61 7.09
CA LEU A 161 -2.94 -0.22 8.49
C LEU A 161 -2.38 -1.33 9.39
N PHE A 162 -2.74 -2.59 9.11
CA PHE A 162 -2.22 -3.75 9.83
C PHE A 162 -0.68 -3.83 9.74
N VAL A 163 -0.12 -3.69 8.53
CA VAL A 163 1.34 -3.69 8.34
C VAL A 163 2.01 -2.55 9.09
N VAL A 164 1.46 -1.34 9.03
CA VAL A 164 1.98 -0.17 9.77
C VAL A 164 2.00 -0.45 11.27
N LEU A 165 0.87 -0.93 11.83
CA LEU A 165 0.77 -1.26 13.25
C LEU A 165 1.73 -2.39 13.64
N ALA A 166 1.79 -3.46 12.86
CA ALA A 166 2.63 -4.61 13.15
C ALA A 166 4.11 -4.22 13.18
N VAL A 167 4.60 -3.54 12.14
CA VAL A 167 6.00 -3.09 12.08
C VAL A 167 6.31 -2.14 13.23
N LEU A 168 5.45 -1.15 13.49
CA LEU A 168 5.69 -0.19 14.58
C LEU A 168 5.74 -0.87 15.95
N LEU A 169 4.84 -1.82 16.22
CA LEU A 169 4.82 -2.55 17.49
C LEU A 169 6.03 -3.47 17.62
N LEU A 170 6.43 -4.18 16.55
CA LEU A 170 7.61 -5.03 16.57
C LEU A 170 8.90 -4.19 16.72
N SER A 171 9.00 -3.02 16.09
CA SER A 171 10.15 -2.11 16.24
C SER A 171 10.32 -1.59 17.67
N LEU A 172 9.32 -1.71 18.56
CA LEU A 172 9.49 -1.42 19.99
C LEU A 172 10.21 -2.55 20.74
N LEU A 173 10.19 -3.77 20.21
CA LEU A 173 10.70 -4.99 20.84
C LEU A 173 12.05 -5.43 20.27
N MET A 174 12.29 -5.16 18.99
CA MET A 174 13.47 -5.63 18.25
C MET A 174 14.02 -4.54 17.31
N PRO A 175 15.23 -4.70 16.73
CA PRO A 175 15.77 -3.74 15.77
C PRO A 175 14.84 -3.54 14.57
N ASP A 176 14.76 -2.30 14.08
CA ASP A 176 13.83 -1.87 13.04
C ASP A 176 13.81 -2.76 11.79
N ILE A 177 14.99 -3.17 11.32
CA ILE A 177 15.13 -4.02 10.14
C ILE A 177 14.54 -5.41 10.40
N VAL A 178 14.77 -5.96 11.59
CA VAL A 178 14.25 -7.30 11.97
C VAL A 178 12.73 -7.26 12.07
N ALA A 179 12.16 -6.19 12.64
CA ALA A 179 10.71 -6.00 12.72
C ALA A 179 10.07 -5.98 11.32
N PHE A 180 10.65 -5.22 10.39
CA PHE A 180 10.21 -5.18 9.00
C PHE A 180 10.30 -6.56 8.32
N LEU A 181 11.44 -7.26 8.46
CA LEU A 181 11.65 -8.57 7.85
C LEU A 181 10.68 -9.63 8.40
N CYS A 182 10.36 -9.58 9.69
CA CYS A 182 9.36 -10.48 10.29
C CYS A 182 7.97 -10.27 9.68
N VAL A 183 7.50 -9.02 9.57
CA VAL A 183 6.20 -8.72 8.96
C VAL A 183 6.18 -9.07 7.48
N LEU A 184 7.28 -8.80 6.76
CA LEU A 184 7.44 -9.19 5.36
C LEU A 184 7.39 -10.72 5.20
N GLY A 185 8.08 -11.47 6.06
CA GLY A 185 8.09 -12.92 6.06
C GLY A 185 6.71 -13.52 6.29
N VAL A 186 5.95 -13.00 7.27
CA VAL A 186 4.55 -13.39 7.50
C VAL A 186 3.69 -13.08 6.28
N GLY A 187 3.87 -11.91 5.66
CA GLY A 187 3.17 -11.53 4.44
C GLY A 187 3.45 -12.49 3.28
N VAL A 188 4.73 -12.80 3.01
CA VAL A 188 5.13 -13.73 1.95
C VAL A 188 4.58 -15.13 2.22
N ALA A 189 4.70 -15.64 3.45
CA ALA A 189 4.16 -16.95 3.81
C ALA A 189 2.63 -17.00 3.61
N GLY A 190 1.92 -15.93 3.99
CA GLY A 190 0.48 -15.79 3.75
C GLY A 190 0.13 -15.81 2.27
N PHE A 191 0.81 -15.01 1.45
CA PHE A 191 0.59 -15.00 -0.01
C PHE A 191 0.85 -16.36 -0.66
N VAL A 192 1.91 -17.06 -0.24
CA VAL A 192 2.22 -18.40 -0.75
C VAL A 192 1.16 -19.41 -0.32
N ALA A 193 0.72 -19.37 0.94
CA ALA A 193 -0.32 -20.25 1.46
C ALA A 193 -1.66 -20.04 0.73
N ASP A 194 -2.06 -18.78 0.53
CA ASP A 194 -3.27 -18.44 -0.24
C ASP A 194 -3.16 -18.90 -1.69
N GLY A 195 -1.98 -18.74 -2.31
CA GLY A 195 -1.72 -19.23 -3.66
C GLY A 195 -1.86 -20.74 -3.80
N ILE A 196 -1.29 -21.50 -2.85
CA ILE A 196 -1.41 -22.96 -2.79
C ILE A 196 -2.87 -23.36 -2.57
N ALA A 197 -3.57 -22.72 -1.64
CA ALA A 197 -4.97 -22.98 -1.36
C ALA A 197 -5.84 -22.74 -2.61
N ALA A 198 -5.67 -21.59 -3.27
CA ALA A 198 -6.39 -21.26 -4.50
C ALA A 198 -6.10 -22.26 -5.63
N ALA A 199 -4.83 -22.68 -5.79
CA ALA A 199 -4.45 -23.69 -6.78
C ALA A 199 -5.09 -25.06 -6.47
N SER A 200 -5.10 -25.49 -5.21
CA SER A 200 -5.65 -26.79 -4.78
C SER A 200 -7.16 -26.92 -5.02
N HIS A 201 -7.89 -25.80 -4.93
CA HIS A 201 -9.33 -25.74 -5.19
C HIS A 201 -9.68 -25.48 -6.67
N SER A 202 -8.68 -25.33 -7.55
CA SER A 202 -8.92 -25.11 -8.98
C SER A 202 -9.41 -26.38 -9.68
N GLN A 203 -10.25 -26.20 -10.71
CA GLN A 203 -10.73 -27.30 -11.54
C GLN A 203 -9.59 -28.08 -12.22
N MET A 204 -8.45 -27.42 -12.52
CA MET A 204 -7.26 -28.10 -13.07
C MET A 204 -6.61 -29.04 -12.05
N ALA A 205 -6.45 -28.62 -10.79
CA ALA A 205 -5.91 -29.48 -9.75
C ALA A 205 -6.85 -30.67 -9.46
N GLN A 206 -8.15 -30.42 -9.43
CA GLN A 206 -9.16 -31.47 -9.28
C GLN A 206 -9.19 -32.46 -10.46
N ALA A 207 -8.90 -31.99 -11.68
CA ALA A 207 -8.80 -32.84 -12.87
C ALA A 207 -7.50 -33.66 -12.92
N MET A 208 -6.41 -33.16 -12.32
CA MET A 208 -5.12 -33.85 -12.26
C MET A 208 -5.04 -34.89 -11.13
N MET A 209 -5.90 -34.75 -10.11
CA MET A 209 -6.05 -35.71 -9.00
C MET A 209 -7.07 -36.83 -9.28
N ARG A 210 -7.72 -36.84 -10.46
CA ARG A 210 -8.55 -37.94 -10.95
C ARG A 210 -7.76 -38.79 -11.94
#